data_AF-A0A9D7H6I5-F1
#
_entry.id   AF-A0A9D7H6I5-F1
#
_cell.length_a   1.000
_cell.length_b   1.000
_cell.length_c   1.000
_cell.angle_alpha   90.00
_cell.angle_beta   90.00
_cell.angle_gamma   90.00
#
_symmetry.space_group_name_H-M   'P 1'
#
loop_
_entity.id
_entity.type
_entity.pdbx_description
1 polymer ?
#
loop_
_entity_poly.entity_id
_entity_poly.type
_entity_poly.pdbx_seq_one_letter_code
_entity_poly.pdbx_strand_id
1 'polypeptide(L)'
;MASDLVPTCVEALDKGLRSSGFRSLARVLGTARATDVAVALHTGRVAVIRCVDHAATADHTALATMLAEGDFVWAGLVYGEREGSETVGLVETFHVSELDRLVARLLELREAFGEAG
;
A
#
# COMPACT_ATOMS: atom_id res chain seq x y z
N MET A 1 18.41 -12.79 -10.37
CA MET A 1 18.86 -11.73 -9.43
C MET A 1 17.63 -11.32 -8.63
N ALA A 2 17.73 -11.28 -7.30
CA ALA A 2 16.65 -10.67 -6.50
C ALA A 2 16.68 -9.16 -6.79
N SER A 3 15.53 -8.55 -7.01
CA SER A 3 15.42 -7.11 -7.20
C SER A 3 15.58 -6.41 -5.85
N ASP A 4 16.40 -5.36 -5.79
CA ASP A 4 16.55 -4.51 -4.60
C ASP A 4 15.44 -3.44 -4.50
N LEU A 5 14.50 -3.39 -5.45
CA LEU A 5 13.44 -2.39 -5.48
C LEU A 5 12.38 -2.61 -4.40
N VAL A 6 11.96 -3.84 -4.07
CA VAL A 6 10.99 -4.07 -2.97
C VAL A 6 11.53 -3.59 -1.62
N PRO A 7 12.75 -3.97 -1.16
CA PRO A 7 13.33 -3.41 0.06
C PRO A 7 13.36 -1.88 0.04
N THR A 8 13.77 -1.29 -1.08
CA THR A 8 13.85 0.17 -1.26
C THR A 8 12.48 0.84 -1.21
N CYS A 9 11.45 0.25 -1.82
CA CYS A 9 10.07 0.72 -1.79
C CYS A 9 9.54 0.76 -0.36
N VAL A 10 9.75 -0.31 0.39
CA VAL A 10 9.27 -0.42 1.77
C VAL A 10 9.97 0.62 2.65
N GLU A 11 11.30 0.75 2.55
CA GLU A 11 12.04 1.76 3.31
C GLU A 11 11.59 3.19 3.00
N ALA A 12 11.40 3.52 1.72
CA ALA A 12 10.91 4.83 1.29
C ALA A 12 9.48 5.08 1.77
N LEU A 13 8.60 4.09 1.67
CA LEU A 13 7.24 4.14 2.18
C LEU A 13 7.22 4.37 3.69
N ASP A 14 8.00 3.60 4.46
CA ASP A 14 8.07 3.73 5.92
C ASP A 14 8.61 5.08 6.36
N LYS A 15 9.54 5.65 5.60
CA LYS A 15 10.06 7.00 5.85
C LYS A 15 8.95 8.02 5.64
N GLY A 16 8.25 7.97 4.50
CA GLY A 16 7.13 8.86 4.18
C GLY A 16 6.01 8.76 5.23
N LEU A 17 5.58 7.55 5.57
CA LEU A 17 4.57 7.29 6.60
C LEU A 17 4.95 7.90 7.95
N ARG A 18 6.18 7.65 8.42
CA ARG A 18 6.67 8.18 9.71
C ARG A 18 6.73 9.69 9.71
N SER A 19 7.22 10.31 8.64
CA SER A 19 7.28 11.77 8.51
C SER A 19 5.89 12.43 8.55
N SER A 20 4.84 11.70 8.16
CA SER A 20 3.45 12.18 8.17
C SER A 20 2.61 11.68 9.36
N GLY A 21 3.28 11.11 10.37
CA GLY A 21 2.66 10.67 11.62
C GLY A 21 1.82 9.40 11.51
N PHE A 22 1.96 8.62 10.44
CA PHE A 22 1.35 7.29 10.34
C PHE A 22 2.16 6.26 11.12
N ARG A 23 1.45 5.27 11.68
CA ARG A 23 2.05 4.10 12.29
C ARG A 23 1.85 2.89 11.39
N SER A 24 2.95 2.28 10.95
CA SER A 24 2.91 0.92 10.41
C SER A 24 2.61 -0.07 11.54
N LEU A 25 1.60 -0.91 11.34
CA LEU A 25 1.16 -1.92 12.31
C LEU A 25 1.91 -3.24 12.12
N ALA A 26 2.18 -3.58 10.87
CA ALA A 26 2.85 -4.82 10.49
C ALA A 26 3.49 -4.66 9.12
N ARG A 27 4.53 -5.46 8.90
CA ARG A 27 5.09 -5.74 7.58
C ARG A 27 5.08 -7.24 7.37
N VAL A 28 4.47 -7.68 6.29
CA VAL A 28 4.35 -9.09 5.95
C VAL A 28 5.02 -9.32 4.61
N LEU A 29 6.01 -10.20 4.59
CA LEU A 29 6.61 -10.65 3.35
C LEU A 29 5.63 -11.63 2.69
N GLY A 30 4.79 -11.12 1.78
CA GLY A 30 3.75 -11.91 1.13
C GLY A 30 4.33 -12.93 0.15
N THR A 31 5.38 -12.53 -0.59
CA THR A 31 6.15 -13.40 -1.48
C THR A 31 7.60 -12.89 -1.60
N ALA A 32 8.47 -13.60 -2.33
CA ALA A 32 9.82 -13.11 -2.64
C ALA A 32 9.85 -11.79 -3.44
N ARG A 33 8.71 -11.35 -3.99
CA ARG A 33 8.55 -10.19 -4.88
C ARG A 33 7.54 -9.15 -4.37
N ALA A 34 7.00 -9.34 -3.17
CA ALA A 34 5.97 -8.47 -2.61
C ALA A 34 6.08 -8.36 -1.10
N THR A 35 6.02 -7.13 -0.59
CA THR A 35 5.89 -6.87 0.85
C THR A 35 4.65 -6.04 1.10
N ASP A 36 3.84 -6.50 2.05
CA ASP A 36 2.61 -5.83 2.47
C ASP A 36 2.87 -5.06 3.75
N VAL A 37 2.42 -3.81 3.80
CA VAL A 37 2.55 -2.91 4.94
C VAL A 37 1.14 -2.52 5.39
N ALA A 38 0.79 -2.90 6.62
CA ALA A 38 -0.45 -2.47 7.25
C ALA A 38 -0.25 -1.10 7.91
N VAL A 39 -1.14 -0.15 7.65
CA VAL A 39 -1.05 1.23 8.14
C VAL A 39 -2.30 1.59 8.92
N ALA A 40 -2.14 2.07 10.14
CA ALA A 40 -3.26 2.60 10.91
C ALA A 40 -3.72 3.93 10.33
N LEU A 41 -4.98 4.01 9.89
CA LEU A 41 -5.61 5.26 9.47
C LEU A 41 -6.25 5.96 10.67
N HIS A 42 -7.17 5.26 11.33
CA HIS A 42 -7.89 5.72 12.51
C HIS A 42 -8.17 4.53 13.45
N THR A 43 -8.78 4.76 14.61
CA THR A 43 -9.13 3.71 15.58
C THR A 43 -9.91 2.57 14.90
N GLY A 44 -9.30 1.38 14.83
CA GLY A 44 -9.92 0.21 14.20
C GLY A 44 -10.10 0.29 12.68
N ARG A 45 -9.38 1.19 12.00
CA ARG A 45 -9.39 1.33 10.54
C ARG A 45 -7.98 1.22 9.99
N VAL A 46 -7.75 0.21 9.16
CA VAL A 46 -6.42 -0.15 8.66
C VAL A 46 -6.41 -0.12 7.14
N ALA A 47 -5.38 0.47 6.55
CA ALA A 47 -5.06 0.36 5.13
C ALA A 47 -3.97 -0.71 4.93
N VAL A 48 -3.98 -1.36 3.77
CA VAL A 48 -2.88 -2.23 3.33
C VAL A 48 -2.20 -1.64 2.10
N ILE A 49 -0.88 -1.62 2.10
CA ILE A 49 -0.07 -1.13 0.98
C ILE A 49 0.87 -2.25 0.58
N ARG A 50 0.78 -2.72 -0.65
CA ARG A 50 1.69 -3.72 -1.21
C ARG A 50 2.78 -3.04 -2.03
N CYS A 51 4.04 -3.23 -1.67
CA CYS A 51 5.20 -2.85 -2.48
C CYS A 51 5.63 -4.03 -3.34
N VAL A 52 5.75 -3.81 -4.66
CA VAL A 52 6.28 -4.78 -5.64
C VAL A 52 7.29 -4.13 -6.58
N ASP A 53 8.14 -4.94 -7.18
CA ASP A 53 9.01 -4.46 -8.26
C ASP A 53 8.18 -4.14 -9.51
N HIS A 54 7.39 -5.12 -9.96
CA HIS A 54 6.55 -5.03 -11.16
C HIS A 54 5.10 -5.31 -10.78
N ALA A 55 4.20 -4.38 -11.11
CA ALA A 55 2.77 -4.59 -10.90
C ALA A 55 2.24 -5.73 -11.79
N ALA A 56 1.62 -6.74 -11.18
CA ALA A 56 0.91 -7.81 -11.89
C ALA A 56 -0.57 -7.89 -11.49
N THR A 57 -1.38 -8.56 -12.31
CA THR A 57 -2.80 -8.84 -11.99
C THR A 57 -2.93 -9.60 -10.67
N ALA A 58 -2.01 -10.52 -10.37
CA ALA A 58 -2.00 -11.27 -9.12
C ALA A 58 -1.89 -10.38 -7.87
N ASP A 59 -1.17 -9.26 -7.95
CA ASP A 59 -1.03 -8.32 -6.83
C ASP A 59 -2.34 -7.59 -6.56
N HIS A 60 -3.05 -7.21 -7.62
CA HIS A 60 -4.38 -6.61 -7.54
C HIS A 60 -5.40 -7.60 -6.97
N THR A 61 -5.41 -8.85 -7.47
CA THR A 61 -6.29 -9.90 -6.95
C THR A 61 -6.03 -10.14 -5.47
N ALA A 62 -4.76 -10.26 -5.06
CA ALA A 62 -4.45 -10.50 -3.66
C ALA A 62 -4.79 -9.30 -2.75
N LEU A 63 -4.65 -8.05 -3.22
CA LEU A 63 -5.12 -6.87 -2.49
C LEU A 63 -6.66 -6.81 -2.42
N ALA A 64 -7.36 -7.14 -3.50
CA ALA A 64 -8.82 -7.22 -3.51
C ALA A 64 -9.34 -8.28 -2.55
N THR A 65 -8.69 -9.45 -2.47
CA THR A 65 -8.98 -10.48 -1.46
C THR A 65 -8.78 -9.96 -0.05
N MET A 66 -7.67 -9.25 0.21
CA MET A 66 -7.42 -8.64 1.54
C MET A 66 -8.49 -7.63 1.94
N LEU A 67 -9.02 -6.84 0.99
CA LEU A 67 -10.13 -5.93 1.24
C LEU A 67 -11.45 -6.67 1.51
N ALA A 68 -11.70 -7.76 0.79
CA ALA A 68 -12.96 -8.50 0.88
C ALA A 68 -13.04 -9.39 2.12
N GLU A 69 -11.92 -9.98 2.54
CA GLU A 69 -11.86 -10.98 3.60
C GLU A 69 -11.19 -10.47 4.89
N GLY A 70 -10.41 -9.38 4.82
CA GLY A 70 -9.68 -8.83 5.96
C GLY A 70 -10.32 -7.58 6.55
N ASP A 71 -9.74 -7.10 7.66
CA ASP A 71 -10.17 -5.87 8.36
C ASP A 71 -9.62 -4.57 7.70
N PHE A 72 -9.26 -4.64 6.41
CA PHE A 72 -8.72 -3.51 5.68
C PHE A 72 -9.83 -2.71 5.01
N VAL A 73 -9.81 -1.40 5.18
CA VAL A 73 -10.82 -0.50 4.58
C VAL A 73 -10.34 0.14 3.28
N TRP A 74 -9.06 -0.01 2.96
CA TRP A 74 -8.45 0.52 1.75
C TRP A 74 -7.18 -0.26 1.39
N ALA A 75 -6.91 -0.40 0.08
CA ALA A 75 -5.71 -1.04 -0.44
C ALA A 75 -5.02 -0.21 -1.52
N GLY A 76 -3.69 -0.16 -1.42
CA GLY A 76 -2.81 0.50 -2.39
C GLY A 76 -1.72 -0.43 -2.91
N LEU A 77 -1.44 -0.37 -4.20
CA LEU A 77 -0.29 -1.03 -4.83
C LEU A 77 0.78 0.00 -5.16
N VAL A 78 2.00 -0.19 -4.67
CA VAL A 78 3.17 0.62 -5.03
C VAL A 78 4.10 -0.23 -5.88
N TYR A 79 4.43 0.24 -7.09
CA TYR A 79 5.28 -0.48 -8.03
C TYR A 79 6.52 0.33 -8.45
N GLY A 80 7.63 -0.36 -8.69
CA GLY A 80 8.86 0.23 -9.23
C GLY A 80 8.87 0.34 -10.76
N GLU A 81 8.29 -0.63 -11.44
CA GLU A 81 8.14 -0.65 -12.90
C GLU A 81 6.71 -1.10 -13.26
N ARG A 82 6.11 -0.44 -14.26
CA ARG A 82 4.77 -0.79 -14.72
C ARG A 82 4.88 -1.81 -15.85
N GLU A 83 4.40 -3.03 -15.61
CA GLU A 83 4.24 -4.02 -16.68
C GLU A 83 2.78 -4.08 -17.11
N GLY A 84 2.47 -3.59 -18.31
CA GLY A 84 1.11 -3.61 -18.84
C GLY A 84 0.11 -2.75 -18.05
N SER A 85 -1.08 -2.56 -18.60
CA SER A 85 -2.06 -1.62 -18.05
C SER A 85 -3.43 -2.23 -18.04
N GLU A 86 -3.84 -2.79 -16.90
CA GLU A 86 -5.25 -2.81 -16.51
C GLU A 86 -5.33 -2.51 -15.02
N THR A 87 -5.83 -1.32 -14.70
CA THR A 87 -6.26 -0.98 -13.35
C THR A 87 -7.51 -1.81 -13.07
N VAL A 88 -7.39 -2.88 -12.29
CA VAL A 88 -8.53 -3.73 -11.93
C VAL A 88 -9.06 -3.30 -10.56
N GLY A 89 -10.26 -2.70 -10.55
CA GLY A 89 -11.12 -2.64 -9.37
C GLY A 89 -10.72 -1.66 -8.25
N LEU A 90 -11.10 -2.04 -7.01
CA LEU A 90 -11.09 -1.27 -5.75
C LEU A 90 -9.70 -0.89 -5.23
N VAL A 91 -8.63 -1.21 -5.95
CA VAL A 91 -7.24 -1.03 -5.53
C VAL A 91 -6.65 0.17 -6.25
N GLU A 92 -6.19 1.16 -5.50
CA GLU A 92 -5.48 2.31 -6.06
C GLU A 92 -4.00 1.96 -6.29
N THR A 93 -3.39 2.50 -7.36
CA THR A 93 -2.01 2.17 -7.74
C THR A 93 -1.12 3.41 -7.83
N PHE A 94 0.11 3.30 -7.35
CA PHE A 94 1.09 4.39 -7.29
C PHE A 94 2.45 3.89 -7.78
N HIS A 95 3.16 4.69 -8.56
CA HIS A 95 4.57 4.43 -8.81
C HIS A 95 5.41 4.78 -7.57
N VAL A 96 6.57 4.14 -7.37
CA VAL A 96 7.46 4.42 -6.22
C VAL A 96 7.94 5.87 -6.15
N SER A 97 7.98 6.59 -7.28
CA SER A 97 8.27 8.03 -7.29
C SER A 97 7.10 8.90 -6.84
N GLU A 98 5.90 8.35 -6.67
CA GLU A 98 4.68 9.04 -6.28
C GLU A 98 4.32 8.79 -4.80
N LEU A 99 5.28 8.39 -3.97
CA LEU A 99 5.02 8.11 -2.55
C LEU A 99 4.42 9.31 -1.80
N ASP A 100 4.78 10.54 -2.17
CA ASP A 100 4.17 11.74 -1.58
C ASP A 100 2.66 11.81 -1.86
N ARG A 101 2.24 11.39 -3.07
CA ARG A 101 0.83 11.32 -3.46
C ARG A 101 0.09 10.21 -2.72
N LEU A 102 0.73 9.05 -2.53
CA LEU A 102 0.19 7.99 -1.67
C LEU A 102 -0.01 8.48 -0.23
N VAL A 103 0.99 9.17 0.33
CA VAL A 103 0.89 9.71 1.69
C VAL A 103 -0.22 10.74 1.81
N ALA A 104 -0.35 11.66 0.84
CA ALA A 104 -1.46 12.60 0.78
C ALA A 104 -2.81 11.87 0.75
N ARG A 105 -2.93 10.80 -0.04
CA ARG A 105 -4.14 9.99 -0.10
C ARG A 105 -4.48 9.33 1.23
N LEU A 106 -3.49 8.82 1.95
CA LEU A 106 -3.69 8.25 3.29
C LEU A 106 -4.13 9.31 4.30
N LEU A 107 -3.66 10.56 4.17
CA LEU A 107 -4.10 11.68 5.01
C LEU A 107 -5.58 11.99 4.78
N GLU A 108 -6.01 12.10 3.52
CA GLU A 108 -7.43 12.27 3.17
C GLU A 108 -8.30 11.16 3.75
N LEU A 109 -7.87 9.90 3.63
CA LEU A 109 -8.59 8.76 4.19
C LEU A 109 -8.67 8.83 5.72
N ARG A 110 -7.56 9.19 6.38
CA ARG A 110 -7.53 9.36 7.84
C ARG A 110 -8.50 10.45 8.31
N GLU A 111 -8.57 11.57 7.60
CA GLU A 111 -9.52 12.65 7.89
C GLU A 111 -10.96 12.18 7.68
N ALA A 112 -11.27 11.57 6.53
CA ALA A 112 -12.60 11.06 6.23
C ALA A 112 -13.10 10.03 7.26
N PHE A 113 -12.22 9.17 7.79
CA PHE A 113 -12.57 8.21 8.84
C PHE A 113 -12.59 8.83 10.25
N GLY A 114 -11.90 9.95 10.47
CA GLY A 114 -11.89 10.67 11.74
C GLY A 114 -13.11 11.56 11.94
N GLU A 115 -13.68 12.12 10.87
CA GLU A 115 -14.93 12.91 10.91
C GLU A 115 -16.19 12.04 11.06
N ALA A 116 -16.09 10.75 10.73
CA ALA A 116 -17.20 9.79 10.82
C ALA A 116 -17.39 9.17 12.21
N GLY A 117 -16.67 9.65 13.24
CA GLY A 117 -16.64 9.13 14.61
C GLY A 117 -17.29 10.06 15.64
#